data_AF-A0A838JAR3-F1
#
_entry.id   AF-A0A838JAR3-F1
#
_cell.length_a   1.000
_cell.length_b   1.000
_cell.length_c   1.000
_cell.angle_alpha   90.00
_cell.angle_beta   90.00
_cell.angle_gamma   90.00
#
_symmetry.space_group_name_H-M   'P 1'
#
loop_
_entity.id
_entity.type
_entity.pdbx_description
1 polymer ?
#
loop_
_entity_poly.entity_id
_entity_poly.type
_entity_poly.pdbx_seq_one_letter_code
_entity_poly.pdbx_strand_id
1 'polypeptide(L)' 'STGRECRYQLVGAFEADPGSGRISNESPVGRALLGHKKGDLIIVSTPGGVKEYTILTIE' A
#
# COMPACT_ATOMS: atom_id res chain seq x y z
N SER A 1 3.46 0.87 19.91
CA SER A 1 4.07 1.34 18.64
C SER A 1 3.01 2.11 17.89
N THR A 2 3.04 3.44 17.94
CA THR A 2 2.06 4.27 17.22
C THR A 2 2.54 4.44 15.78
N GLY A 3 2.29 3.42 14.94
CA GLY A 3 2.47 3.54 13.49
C GLY A 3 1.56 4.62 12.93
N ARG A 4 1.92 5.19 11.77
CA ARG A 4 1.08 6.19 11.09
C ARG A 4 0.07 5.47 10.21
N GLU A 5 -1.21 5.78 10.37
CA GLU A 5 -2.25 5.28 9.48
C GLU A 5 -2.21 6.04 8.15
N CYS A 6 -2.35 5.29 7.05
CA CYS A 6 -2.43 5.82 5.70
C CYS A 6 -3.59 5.14 4.97
N ARG A 7 -4.27 5.88 4.09
CA ARG A 7 -5.28 5.34 3.17
C ARG A 7 -4.73 5.38 1.75
N TYR A 8 -4.90 4.29 1.03
CA TYR A 8 -4.49 4.18 -0.37
C TYR A 8 -5.65 3.72 -1.24
N GLN A 9 -5.70 4.24 -2.46
CA GLN A 9 -6.56 3.73 -3.52
C GLN A 9 -5.67 3.09 -4.58
N LEU A 10 -5.90 1.82 -4.88
CA LEU A 10 -5.23 1.16 -6.00
C LEU A 10 -5.86 1.61 -7.31
N VAL A 11 -5.02 2.10 -8.22
CA VAL A 11 -5.41 2.62 -9.54
C VAL A 11 -4.48 2.08 -10.62
N GLY A 12 -4.81 2.30 -11.89
CA GLY A 12 -3.88 1.98 -12.99
C GLY A 12 -2.66 2.90 -12.99
N ALA A 13 -1.58 2.49 -13.66
CA ALA A 13 -0.31 3.23 -13.68
C ALA A 13 -0.45 4.69 -14.13
N PHE A 14 -1.30 4.96 -15.14
CA PHE A 14 -1.53 6.31 -15.68
C PHE A 14 -2.34 7.23 -14.76
N GLU A 15 -3.01 6.68 -13.76
CA GLU A 15 -3.90 7.39 -12.84
C GLU A 15 -3.26 7.62 -11.45
N ALA A 16 -2.03 7.12 -11.28
CA ALA A 16 -1.32 7.13 -10.02
C ALA A 16 -0.88 8.55 -9.64
N ASP A 17 -1.15 8.90 -8.39
CA ASP A 17 -0.71 10.12 -7.75
C ASP A 17 -0.44 9.80 -6.27
N PRO A 18 0.79 9.38 -5.93
CA PRO A 18 1.14 9.01 -4.56
C PRO A 18 0.93 10.14 -3.54
N GLY A 19 0.97 11.40 -3.98
CA GLY A 19 0.74 12.57 -3.12
C GLY A 19 -0.71 12.66 -2.61
N SER A 20 -1.67 12.17 -3.40
CA SER A 20 -3.08 12.06 -3.02
C SER A 20 -3.48 10.66 -2.52
N GLY A 21 -2.53 9.75 -2.33
CA GLY A 21 -2.78 8.38 -1.89
C GLY A 21 -3.31 7.46 -2.99
N ARG A 22 -3.26 7.87 -4.26
CA ARG A 22 -3.57 7.01 -5.42
C ARG A 22 -2.31 6.28 -5.86
N ILE A 23 -2.27 4.97 -5.66
CA ILE A 23 -1.07 4.16 -5.92
C ILE A 23 -1.31 3.21 -7.08
N SER A 24 -0.36 3.16 -8.00
CA SER A 24 -0.39 2.18 -9.10
C SER A 24 -0.41 0.75 -8.56
N ASN A 25 -1.30 -0.07 -9.10
CA ASN A 25 -1.32 -1.52 -8.91
C ASN A 25 0.01 -2.21 -9.32
N GLU A 26 0.82 -1.56 -10.15
CA GLU A 26 2.15 -2.03 -10.58
C GLU A 26 3.31 -1.52 -9.70
N SER A 27 3.04 -0.73 -8.66
CA SER A 27 4.08 -0.31 -7.71
C SER A 27 4.43 -1.42 -6.70
N PRO A 28 5.58 -1.35 -5.99
CA PRO A 28 5.88 -2.30 -4.92
C PRO A 28 4.81 -2.37 -3.83
N VAL A 29 4.27 -1.21 -3.43
CA VAL A 29 3.19 -1.12 -2.43
C VAL A 29 1.90 -1.70 -3.02
N GLY A 30 1.55 -1.32 -4.24
CA GLY A 30 0.33 -1.78 -4.89
C GLY A 30 0.28 -3.29 -5.07
N ARG A 31 1.36 -3.89 -5.56
CA ARG A 31 1.48 -5.35 -5.69
C ARG A 31 1.40 -6.06 -4.35
N ALA A 32 2.00 -5.50 -3.30
CA ALA A 32 1.98 -6.10 -1.97
C ALA A 32 0.60 -6.01 -1.28
N LEU A 33 -0.31 -5.15 -1.76
CA LEU A 33 -1.68 -5.05 -1.26
C LEU A 33 -2.65 -5.99 -2.00
N LEU A 34 -2.35 -6.37 -3.23
CA LEU A 34 -3.24 -7.22 -4.05
C LEU A 34 -3.41 -8.61 -3.43
N GLY A 35 -4.66 -9.06 -3.33
CA GLY A 35 -5.00 -10.40 -2.84
C GLY A 35 -4.98 -10.56 -1.31
N HIS A 36 -4.59 -9.53 -0.57
CA HIS A 36 -4.61 -9.52 0.89
C HIS A 36 -5.96 -9.06 1.45
N LYS A 37 -6.17 -9.34 2.74
CA LYS A 37 -7.40 -9.02 3.47
C LYS A 37 -7.11 -8.23 4.74
N LYS A 38 -8.17 -7.64 5.31
CA LYS A 38 -8.11 -7.00 6.62
C LYS A 38 -7.46 -7.91 7.67
N GLY A 39 -6.50 -7.35 8.41
CA GLY A 39 -5.72 -8.04 9.44
C GLY A 39 -4.39 -8.61 8.96
N ASP A 40 -4.17 -8.74 7.65
CA ASP A 40 -2.89 -9.23 7.13
C ASP A 40 -1.76 -8.23 7.41
N LEU A 41 -0.59 -8.76 7.77
CA LEU A 41 0.68 -8.04 7.81
C LEU A 41 1.40 -8.26 6.47
N ILE A 42 1.74 -7.18 5.79
CA ILE A 42 2.51 -7.21 4.54
C ILE A 42 3.85 -6.51 4.71
N ILE A 43 4.86 -7.02 4.00
CA ILE A 43 6.21 -6.46 3.98
C ILE A 43 6.45 -5.91 2.58
N VAL A 44 6.74 -4.62 2.48
CA VAL A 44 7.03 -3.94 1.22
C VAL A 44 8.49 -3.55 1.17
N SER A 45 9.21 -4.12 0.21
CA SER A 45 10.58 -3.71 -0.12
C SER A 45 10.56 -2.59 -1.14
N THR A 46 11.17 -1.46 -0.78
CA THR A 46 11.38 -0.31 -1.67
C THR A 46 12.87 0.02 -1.74
N PRO A 47 13.34 0.79 -2.74
CA PRO A 47 14.72 1.26 -2.77
C PRO A 47 15.14 2.04 -1.50
N GLY A 48 14.17 2.68 -0.82
CA GLY A 48 14.39 3.38 0.45
C GLY A 48 14.37 2.49 1.70
N GLY A 49 14.30 1.17 1.54
CA GLY A 49 14.25 0.19 2.63
C GLY A 49 12.95 -0.61 2.68
N VAL A 50 12.85 -1.44 3.73
CA VAL A 50 11.72 -2.33 3.98
C VAL A 50 10.73 -1.64 4.93
N LYS A 51 9.44 -1.74 4.61
CA LYS A 51 8.36 -1.23 5.46
C LYS A 51 7.33 -2.32 5.72
N GLU A 52 6.83 -2.36 6.95
CA GLU A 52 5.75 -3.25 7.36
C GLU A 52 4.43 -2.47 7.41
N TYR A 53 3.35 -3.09 6.93
CA TYR A 53 2.01 -2.54 7.00
C TYR A 53 1.04 -3.60 7.50
N THR A 54 0.11 -3.18 8.36
CA THR A 54 -1.06 -3.98 8.73
C THR A 54 -2.27 -3.44 8.00
N ILE A 55 -3.02 -4.29 7.30
CA ILE A 55 -4.25 -3.86 6.61
C ILE A 55 -5.36 -3.67 7.62
N LEU A 56 -5.72 -2.41 7.89
CA LEU A 56 -6.77 -2.09 8.87
C LEU A 56 -8.18 -2.24 8.30
N THR A 57 -8.39 -1.83 7.05
CA THR A 57 -9.69 -1.80 6.37
C THR A 57 -9.52 -1.92 4.86
N ILE A 58 -10.50 -2.52 4.17
CA ILE A 58 -10.68 -2.53 2.71
C ILE A 58 -12.13 -2.08 2.45
N GLU A 59 -12.33 -1.18 1.49
CA GLU A 59 -13.62 -0.57 1.13
C GLU A 59 -13.92 -0.76 -0.36
#